data_AF-A0A355VVI8-F1
#
_entry.id   AF-A0A355VVI8-F1
#
_cell.length_a   1.000
_cell.length_b   1.000
_cell.length_c   1.000
_cell.angle_alpha   90.00
_cell.angle_beta   90.00
_cell.angle_gamma   90.00
#
_symmetry.space_group_name_H-M   'P 1'
#
loop_
_entity.id
_entity.type
_entity.pdbx_description
1 polymer ?
#
loop_
_entity_poly.entity_id
_entity_poly.type
_entity_poly.pdbx_seq_one_letter_code
_entity_poly.pdbx_strand_id
1 'polypeptide(L)'
;DAGTDTFGFRLFDPGTGLDTITDFQTVENVNGTDRLDLSELLVDAGYNTLTDVLTDFIQVIEGGSDATVSFNSAGNGGAGTYVDIASLTGVTAGTINILVDAVAAVETVAVA
;
A
#
# COMPACT_ATOMS: atom_id res chain seq x y z
N ASP A 1 -6.21 -2.17 -16.62
CA ASP A 1 -7.23 -3.19 -16.97
C ASP A 1 -8.60 -2.63 -16.55
N ALA A 2 -9.71 -3.36 -16.64
CA ALA A 2 -10.94 -2.93 -15.98
C ALA A 2 -11.37 -4.02 -14.98
N GLY A 3 -11.52 -3.67 -13.70
CA GLY A 3 -11.85 -4.63 -12.66
C GLY A 3 -11.41 -4.20 -11.28
N THR A 4 -11.54 -5.12 -10.31
CA THR A 4 -10.90 -5.05 -9.01
C THR A 4 -9.57 -5.76 -9.13
N ASP A 5 -8.50 -4.99 -9.22
CA ASP A 5 -7.15 -5.50 -9.37
C ASP A 5 -6.44 -5.57 -8.01
N THR A 6 -5.54 -6.55 -7.87
CA THR A 6 -4.68 -6.70 -6.67
C THR A 6 -3.23 -6.67 -7.09
N PHE A 7 -2.51 -5.65 -6.62
CA PHE A 7 -1.09 -5.45 -6.89
C PHE A 7 -0.27 -5.97 -5.72
N GLY A 8 0.42 -7.10 -5.91
CA GLY A 8 1.18 -7.78 -4.85
C GLY A 8 2.66 -7.42 -4.82
N PHE A 9 3.16 -7.08 -3.63
CA PHE A 9 4.55 -6.70 -3.38
C PHE A 9 5.27 -7.82 -2.61
N ARG A 10 6.39 -8.29 -3.15
CA ARG A 10 7.12 -9.45 -2.62
C ARG A 10 8.54 -9.08 -2.20
N LEU A 11 9.08 -9.72 -1.16
CA LEU A 11 10.42 -9.42 -0.61
C LEU A 11 11.57 -9.73 -1.59
N PHE A 12 11.33 -10.67 -2.51
CA PHE A 12 12.33 -11.14 -3.47
C PHE A 12 12.06 -10.66 -4.89
N ASP A 13 11.27 -9.59 -5.07
CA ASP A 13 11.14 -9.00 -6.39
C ASP A 13 12.45 -8.29 -6.77
N PRO A 14 13.13 -8.66 -7.89
CA PRO A 14 14.37 -8.03 -8.32
C PRO A 14 14.22 -6.56 -8.77
N GLY A 15 13.02 -5.98 -8.65
CA GLY A 15 12.76 -4.55 -8.84
C GLY A 15 13.56 -3.70 -7.86
N THR A 16 14.77 -3.31 -8.25
CA THR A 16 15.57 -2.30 -7.53
C THR A 16 15.00 -0.88 -7.64
N GLY A 17 13.69 -0.73 -7.87
CA GLY A 17 13.05 0.52 -8.24
C GLY A 17 11.61 0.61 -7.75
N LEU A 18 11.09 1.83 -7.79
CA LEU A 18 9.71 2.16 -7.43
C LEU A 18 8.75 1.63 -8.50
N ASP A 19 7.78 0.79 -8.11
CA ASP A 19 6.74 0.35 -9.05
C ASP A 19 5.80 1.51 -9.39
N THR A 20 5.31 1.55 -10.62
CA THR A 20 4.34 2.56 -11.06
C THR A 20 3.04 1.90 -11.46
N ILE A 21 1.96 2.24 -10.77
CA ILE A 21 0.60 1.79 -11.07
C ILE A 21 -0.16 2.96 -11.69
N THR A 22 -0.57 2.81 -12.94
CA THR A 22 -1.07 3.93 -13.76
C THR A 22 -2.58 4.16 -13.71
N ASP A 23 -3.34 3.18 -13.24
CA ASP A 23 -4.80 3.15 -13.31
C ASP A 23 -5.48 2.72 -12.00
N PHE A 24 -4.79 2.90 -10.86
CA PHE A 24 -5.27 2.48 -9.53
C PHE A 24 -6.61 3.14 -9.15
N GLN A 25 -7.61 2.32 -8.81
CA GLN A 25 -8.96 2.74 -8.43
C GLN A 25 -9.15 2.71 -6.92
N THR A 26 -9.14 3.88 -6.27
CA THR A 26 -9.40 4.02 -4.82
C THR A 26 -10.88 4.01 -4.45
N VAL A 27 -11.78 4.30 -5.41
CA VAL A 27 -13.22 4.43 -5.17
C VAL A 27 -13.97 3.28 -5.83
N GLU A 28 -14.88 2.66 -5.08
CA GLU A 28 -15.75 1.63 -5.63
C GLU A 28 -16.60 2.22 -6.74
N ASN A 29 -16.36 1.76 -7.96
CA ASN A 29 -17.15 2.11 -9.12
C ASN A 29 -17.72 0.86 -9.78
N VAL A 30 -18.30 1.00 -10.97
CA VAL A 30 -18.87 -0.13 -11.73
C VAL A 30 -17.86 -1.23 -12.06
N ASN A 31 -16.56 -0.93 -11.96
CA ASN A 31 -15.46 -1.85 -12.18
C ASN A 31 -14.87 -2.39 -10.85
N GLY A 32 -15.26 -1.84 -9.70
CA GLY A 32 -14.82 -2.28 -8.36
C GLY A 32 -13.78 -1.35 -7.71
N THR A 33 -12.95 -1.90 -6.82
CA THR A 33 -11.87 -1.17 -6.12
C THR A 33 -10.57 -1.96 -6.19
N ASP A 34 -9.47 -1.27 -6.44
CA ASP A 34 -8.16 -1.89 -6.42
C ASP A 34 -7.61 -2.01 -5.00
N ARG A 35 -6.65 -2.91 -4.84
CA ARG A 35 -6.00 -3.20 -3.56
C ARG A 35 -4.51 -3.40 -3.75
N LEU A 36 -3.74 -3.01 -2.75
CA LEU A 36 -2.32 -3.37 -2.65
C LEU A 36 -2.20 -4.55 -1.70
N ASP A 37 -1.56 -5.63 -2.13
CA ASP A 37 -1.22 -6.76 -1.27
C ASP A 37 0.21 -6.58 -0.75
N LEU A 38 0.30 -6.16 0.51
CA LEU A 38 1.54 -5.93 1.25
C LEU A 38 1.74 -6.99 2.34
N SER A 39 0.95 -8.07 2.31
CA SER A 39 0.96 -9.09 3.37
C SER A 39 2.34 -9.71 3.57
N GLU A 40 3.08 -9.97 2.49
CA GLU A 40 4.43 -10.52 2.57
C GLU A 40 5.41 -9.57 3.27
N LEU A 41 5.37 -8.28 2.93
CA LEU A 41 6.21 -7.25 3.55
C LEU A 41 5.86 -7.06 5.03
N LEU A 42 4.57 -7.00 5.35
CA LEU A 42 4.07 -6.79 6.71
C LEU A 42 4.42 -7.98 7.62
N VAL A 43 4.25 -9.21 7.15
CA VAL A 43 4.61 -10.42 7.91
C VAL A 43 6.11 -10.48 8.20
N ASP A 44 6.96 -10.12 7.23
CA ASP A 44 8.41 -10.09 7.43
C ASP A 44 8.86 -8.99 8.41
N ALA A 45 8.17 -7.84 8.40
CA ALA A 45 8.36 -6.80 9.41
C ALA A 45 7.76 -7.14 10.79
N GLY A 46 7.09 -8.28 10.94
CA GLY A 46 6.51 -8.73 12.20
C GLY A 46 5.19 -8.04 12.57
N TYR A 47 4.48 -7.47 11.59
CA TYR A 47 3.19 -6.81 11.79
C TYR A 47 2.14 -7.77 12.34
N ASN A 48 1.41 -7.31 13.36
CA ASN A 48 0.28 -7.99 13.96
C ASN A 48 -0.99 -7.14 13.90
N THR A 49 -1.96 -7.58 13.09
CA THR A 49 -3.26 -6.91 12.87
C THR A 49 -4.09 -6.65 14.14
N LEU A 50 -3.79 -7.33 15.25
CA LEU A 50 -4.53 -7.16 16.51
C LEU A 50 -3.90 -6.11 17.44
N THR A 51 -2.61 -5.83 17.29
CA THR A 51 -1.86 -4.99 18.25
C THR A 51 -1.20 -3.78 17.62
N ASP A 52 -0.93 -3.84 16.33
CA ASP A 52 -0.11 -2.87 15.64
C ASP A 52 -0.96 -1.94 14.79
N VAL A 53 -0.51 -0.70 14.61
CA VAL A 53 -1.20 0.29 13.80
C VAL A 53 -0.61 0.27 12.39
N LEU A 54 -1.43 0.06 11.36
CA LEU A 54 -0.94 -0.04 9.97
C LEU A 54 -0.15 1.20 9.52
N THR A 55 -0.51 2.39 10.01
CA THR A 55 0.20 3.65 9.67
C THR A 55 1.62 3.71 10.22
N ASP A 56 1.98 2.82 11.15
CA ASP A 56 3.36 2.72 11.64
C ASP A 56 4.29 2.04 10.63
N PHE A 57 3.69 1.28 9.70
CA PHE A 57 4.36 0.52 8.65
C PHE A 57 4.13 1.12 7.26
N ILE A 58 2.90 1.56 6.95
CA ILE A 58 2.53 2.06 5.62
C ILE A 58 2.17 3.54 5.71
N GLN A 59 2.67 4.32 4.76
CA GLN A 59 2.16 5.66 4.51
C GLN A 59 1.85 5.83 3.03
N VAL A 60 0.88 6.70 2.74
CA VAL A 60 0.54 7.11 1.39
C VAL A 60 0.50 8.62 1.36
N ILE A 61 1.40 9.24 0.60
CA ILE A 61 1.56 10.69 0.56
C ILE A 61 1.27 11.19 -0.84
N GLU A 62 0.43 12.21 -0.96
CA GLU A 62 0.20 12.91 -2.23
C GLU A 62 1.45 13.68 -2.68
N GLY A 63 1.79 13.51 -3.96
CA GLY A 63 2.88 14.20 -4.65
C GLY A 63 2.42 14.76 -5.99
N GLY A 64 1.68 15.88 -5.99
CA GLY A 64 1.24 16.53 -7.22
C GLY A 64 -0.02 15.88 -7.81
N SER A 65 0.11 15.11 -8.89
CA SER A 65 -1.01 14.36 -9.47
C SER A 65 -1.09 12.90 -9.01
N ASP A 66 -0.08 12.45 -8.28
CA ASP A 66 0.15 11.05 -7.96
C ASP A 66 0.28 10.88 -6.43
N ALA A 67 0.20 9.64 -5.95
CA ALA A 67 0.49 9.31 -4.56
C ALA A 67 1.65 8.31 -4.47
N THR A 68 2.52 8.49 -3.47
CA THR A 68 3.61 7.57 -3.18
C THR A 68 3.25 6.69 -1.99
N VAL A 69 3.34 5.38 -2.17
CA VAL A 69 3.20 4.37 -1.12
C VAL A 69 4.59 4.04 -0.59
N SER A 70 4.79 4.20 0.71
CA SER A 70 6.07 3.92 1.35
C SER A 70 5.90 2.95 2.52
N PHE A 71 6.92 2.12 2.72
CA PHE A 71 6.97 1.06 3.71
C PHE A 71 8.08 1.29 4.74
N ASN A 72 7.76 1.10 6.02
CA ASN A 72 8.66 1.13 7.15
C ASN A 72 8.72 -0.26 7.79
N SER A 73 9.78 -1.01 7.51
CA SER A 73 9.98 -2.36 8.04
C SER A 73 10.22 -2.40 9.55
N ALA A 74 10.47 -1.26 10.20
CA ALA A 74 10.66 -1.19 11.64
C ALA A 74 9.35 -1.02 12.42
N GLY A 75 8.24 -0.66 11.75
CA GLY A 75 6.92 -0.56 12.40
C GLY A 75 6.84 0.47 13.54
N ASN A 76 7.68 1.50 13.51
CA ASN A 76 7.85 2.42 14.64
C ASN A 76 7.24 3.82 14.41
N GLY A 77 6.46 4.00 13.33
CA GLY A 77 5.58 5.15 13.03
C GLY A 77 6.20 6.56 13.13
N GLY A 78 6.24 7.30 12.01
CA GLY A 78 6.63 8.72 11.98
C GLY A 78 8.09 9.06 12.37
N ALA A 79 8.80 8.16 13.06
CA ALA A 79 10.23 8.21 13.36
C ALA A 79 11.03 7.15 12.57
N GLY A 80 10.34 6.32 11.78
CA GLY A 80 10.92 5.29 10.92
C GLY A 80 11.49 5.84 9.63
N THR A 81 12.39 5.07 9.03
CA THR A 81 12.81 5.31 7.64
C THR A 81 11.83 4.59 6.73
N TYR A 82 10.98 5.36 6.05
CA TYR A 82 10.10 4.84 5.03
C TYR A 82 10.86 4.71 3.70
N VAL A 83 10.64 3.59 3.02
CA VAL A 83 11.18 3.31 1.68
C VAL A 83 10.00 3.30 0.71
N ASP A 84 10.10 4.07 -0.36
CA ASP A 84 9.05 4.12 -1.37
C ASP A 84 9.00 2.81 -2.14
N ILE A 85 7.80 2.22 -2.24
CA ILE A 85 7.56 0.93 -2.89
C ILE A 85 6.66 1.04 -4.12
N ALA A 86 5.76 2.03 -4.16
CA ALA A 86 4.93 2.28 -5.33
C ALA A 86 4.59 3.75 -5.55
N SER A 87 4.38 4.13 -6.80
CA SER A 87 3.74 5.38 -7.22
C SER A 87 2.39 5.07 -7.88
N LEU A 88 1.34 5.73 -7.42
CA LEU A 88 -0.03 5.58 -7.91
C LEU A 88 -0.39 6.82 -8.73
N THR A 89 -0.42 6.66 -10.05
CA THR A 89 -0.69 7.78 -10.96
C THR A 89 -2.14 8.22 -10.83
N GLY A 90 -2.37 9.52 -10.72
CA GLY A 90 -3.73 10.08 -10.67
C GLY A 90 -4.46 9.91 -9.33
N VAL A 91 -3.81 9.34 -8.31
CA VAL A 91 -4.37 9.23 -6.96
C VAL A 91 -3.92 10.42 -6.13
N THR A 92 -4.86 11.30 -5.75
CA THR A 92 -4.55 12.51 -4.96
C THR A 92 -5.28 12.56 -3.62
N ALA A 93 -6.28 11.72 -3.40
CA ALA A 93 -7.07 11.69 -2.17
C ALA A 93 -7.80 10.36 -2.01
N GLY A 94 -8.30 10.12 -0.79
CA GLY A 94 -9.17 8.98 -0.47
C GLY A 94 -8.49 7.97 0.44
N THR A 95 -8.96 6.73 0.37
CA THR A 95 -8.46 5.60 1.16
C THR A 95 -8.02 4.47 0.24
N ILE A 96 -6.88 3.88 0.55
CA ILE A 96 -6.33 2.73 -0.17
C ILE A 96 -6.60 1.48 0.64
N ASN A 97 -7.11 0.44 -0.03
CA ASN A 97 -7.29 -0.88 0.54
C ASN A 97 -5.96 -1.64 0.52
N ILE A 98 -5.52 -2.09 1.69
CA ILE A 98 -4.28 -2.85 1.88
C ILE A 98 -4.65 -4.26 2.36
N LEU A 99 -4.22 -5.28 1.62
CA LEU A 99 -4.20 -6.65 2.12
C LEU A 99 -3.03 -6.80 3.10
N VAL A 100 -3.34 -7.14 4.34
CA VAL A 100 -2.37 -7.19 5.45
C VAL A 100 -1.99 -8.60 5.90
N ASP A 101 -2.72 -9.62 5.42
CA ASP A 101 -2.45 -11.04 5.70
C ASP A 101 -2.88 -11.90 4.49
N ALA A 102 -2.24 -13.05 4.33
CA ALA A 102 -2.50 -14.06 3.31
C ALA A 102 -3.94 -14.62 3.35
N VAL A 103 -4.68 -14.38 4.44
CA VAL A 103 -6.10 -14.75 4.60
C VAL A 103 -7.06 -13.65 4.12
N ALA A 104 -6.57 -12.68 3.35
CA ALA A 104 -7.33 -11.57 2.77
C ALA A 104 -7.94 -10.60 3.80
N ALA A 105 -7.29 -10.41 4.94
CA ALA A 105 -7.61 -9.30 5.84
C ALA A 105 -7.29 -7.99 5.13
N VAL A 106 -8.26 -7.07 5.11
CA VAL A 106 -8.13 -5.76 4.45
C VAL A 106 -8.22 -4.65 5.48
N GLU A 107 -7.23 -3.77 5.46
CA GLU A 107 -7.22 -2.51 6.20
C GLU A 107 -7.14 -1.33 5.24
N THR A 108 -7.34 -0.11 5.75
CA THR A 108 -7.35 1.09 4.92
C THR A 108 -6.35 2.13 5.41
N VAL A 109 -5.68 2.78 4.46
CA VAL A 109 -4.77 3.90 4.72
C VAL A 109 -5.25 5.12 3.94
N ALA A 110 -5.31 6.27 4.60
CA ALA A 110 -5.68 7.53 3.94
C ALA A 110 -4.49 8.08 3.14
N VAL A 111 -4.79 8.68 1.99
CA VAL A 111 -3.84 9.52 1.26
C VAL A 111 -3.72 10.85 1.99
N ALA A 112 -2.51 11.18 2.45
CA ALA A 112 -2.21 12.35 3.27
C ALA A 112 -1.40 13.43 2.53
#